data_AF-A0A927GFC6-F1
#
_entry.id   AF-A0A927GFC6-F1
#
_cell.length_a   1.000
_cell.length_b   1.000
_cell.length_c   1.000
_cell.angle_alpha   90.00
_cell.angle_beta   90.00
_cell.angle_gamma   90.00
#
_symmetry.space_group_name_H-M   'P 1'
#
loop_
_entity.id
_entity.type
_entity.pdbx_description
1 polymer ?
#
loop_
_entity_poly.entity_id
_entity_poly.type
_entity_poly.pdbx_seq_one_letter_code
_entity_poly.pdbx_strand_id
1 'polypeptide(L)' 'MLKTIETEVEYDSALERVHTLIQMDLEDNSPESDELEALALLLQNYESIHYPIA' A
#
# COMPACT_ATOMS: atom_id res chain seq x y z
N MET A 1 9.30 -7.57 -10.54
CA MET A 1 9.79 -6.22 -10.18
C MET A 1 8.61 -5.54 -9.53
N LEU A 2 8.63 -5.35 -8.20
CA LEU A 2 7.61 -4.54 -7.53
C LEU A 2 7.77 -3.11 -8.05
N LYS A 3 6.75 -2.59 -8.74
CA LYS A 3 6.71 -1.19 -9.15
C LYS A 3 6.58 -0.35 -7.89
N THR A 4 7.54 0.53 -7.66
CA THR A 4 7.48 1.54 -6.60
C THR A 4 6.38 2.55 -6.92
N ILE A 5 5.83 3.18 -5.88
CA ILE A 5 4.94 4.33 -6.04
C ILE A 5 5.85 5.55 -6.28
N GLU A 6 5.72 6.21 -7.43
CA GLU A 6 6.57 7.36 -7.80
C GLU A 6 5.78 8.68 -7.83
N THR A 7 4.46 8.60 -7.92
CA THR A 7 3.57 9.76 -8.05
C THR A 7 2.50 9.80 -6.96
N GLU A 8 2.01 11.00 -6.63
CA GLU A 8 0.89 11.18 -5.71
C GLU A 8 -0.37 10.43 -6.18
N VAL A 9 -0.60 10.33 -7.49
CA VAL A 9 -1.75 9.61 -8.06
C VAL A 9 -1.66 8.10 -7.78
N GLU A 10 -0.46 7.52 -7.89
CA GLU A 10 -0.23 6.12 -7.53
C GLU A 10 -0.35 5.89 -6.03
N TYR A 11 0.09 6.86 -5.23
CA TYR A 11 -0.04 6.85 -3.78
C TYR A 11 -1.50 6.86 -3.35
N ASP A 12 -2.31 7.78 -3.88
CA ASP A 12 -3.74 7.87 -3.58
C ASP A 12 -4.49 6.59 -4.02
N SER A 13 -4.17 6.06 -5.21
CA SER A 13 -4.75 4.80 -5.69
C SER A 13 -4.39 3.62 -4.79
N ALA A 14 -3.14 3.55 -4.32
CA ALA A 14 -2.70 2.53 -3.37
C ALA A 14 -3.42 2.68 -2.02
N LEU A 15 -3.64 3.90 -1.54
CA LEU A 15 -4.42 4.17 -0.32
C LEU A 15 -5.88 3.73 -0.46
N GLU A 16 -6.55 4.04 -1.57
CA GLU A 16 -7.92 3.60 -1.83
C GLU A 16 -8.02 2.06 -1.86
N ARG A 17 -7.02 1.41 -2.45
CA ARG A 17 -6.95 -0.05 -2.50
C ARG A 17 -6.77 -0.65 -1.11
N VAL A 18 -5.82 -0.13 -0.33
CA VAL A 18 -5.62 -0.53 1.08
C VAL A 18 -6.91 -0.35 1.88
N HIS A 19 -7.57 0.81 1.74
CA HIS A 19 -8.83 1.09 2.42
C HIS A 19 -9.94 0.08 2.06
N THR A 20 -9.98 -0.37 0.81
CA THR A 20 -10.90 -1.42 0.37
C THR A 20 -10.55 -2.76 1.02
N LEU A 21 -9.27 -3.14 0.99
CA LEU A 21 -8.78 -4.42 1.51
C LEU A 21 -9.01 -4.56 3.02
N ILE A 22 -8.76 -3.51 3.81
CA ILE A 22 -8.98 -3.54 5.27
C ILE A 22 -10.46 -3.62 5.68
N GLN A 23 -11.39 -3.32 4.77
CA GLN A 23 -12.83 -3.49 4.98
C GLN A 23 -13.32 -4.89 4.62
N MET A 24 -12.50 -5.67 3.92
CA MET A 24 -12.78 -7.06 3.60
C MET A 24 -12.37 -7.96 4.76
N ASP A 25 -13.08 -9.08 4.92
CA ASP A 25 -12.68 -10.14 5.84
C ASP A 25 -11.61 -11.00 5.14
N LEU A 26 -10.35 -10.57 5.25
CA LEU A 26 -9.22 -11.21 4.58
C LEU A 26 -8.86 -12.51 5.29
N GLU A 27 -8.72 -13.59 4.52
CA GLU A 27 -8.17 -14.85 5.05
C GLU A 27 -6.64 -14.76 5.15
N ASP A 28 -6.08 -15.36 6.21
CA ASP A 28 -4.63 -15.43 6.37
C ASP A 28 -3.98 -16.17 5.18
N ASN A 29 -2.92 -15.58 4.59
CA ASN A 29 -2.25 -16.06 3.38
C ASN A 29 -3.14 -16.06 2.12
N SER A 30 -4.23 -15.28 2.10
CA SER A 30 -4.95 -15.04 0.86
C SER A 30 -4.18 -14.09 -0.06
N PRO A 31 -4.41 -14.13 -1.38
CA PRO A 31 -3.80 -13.18 -2.31
C PRO A 31 -4.06 -11.72 -1.94
N GLU A 32 -5.21 -11.42 -1.36
CA GLU A 32 -5.61 -10.09 -0.89
C GLU A 32 -4.85 -9.67 0.39
N SER A 33 -4.56 -10.61 1.29
CA SER A 33 -3.69 -10.38 2.44
C SER A 33 -2.25 -10.08 1.97
N ASP A 34 -1.73 -10.87 1.03
CA ASP A 34 -0.41 -10.64 0.45
C ASP A 34 -0.35 -9.29 -0.29
N GLU A 35 -1.43 -8.91 -0.98
CA GLU A 35 -1.58 -7.62 -1.64
C GLU A 35 -1.56 -6.47 -0.63
N LEU A 36 -2.30 -6.59 0.48
CA LEU A 36 -2.33 -5.59 1.54
C LEU A 36 -0.94 -5.36 2.14
N GLU A 37 -0.19 -6.43 2.42
CA GLU A 37 1.17 -6.34 2.93
C GLU A 37 2.11 -5.67 1.93
N ALA A 38 2.02 -6.05 0.65
CA ALA A 38 2.81 -5.43 -0.41
C ALA A 38 2.51 -3.93 -0.56
N LEU A 39 1.22 -3.54 -0.54
CA LEU A 39 0.81 -2.14 -0.63
C LEU A 39 1.28 -1.33 0.58
N ALA A 40 1.22 -1.89 1.80
CA ALA A 40 1.70 -1.24 2.99
C ALA A 40 3.21 -0.92 2.92
N LEU A 41 4.02 -1.86 2.40
CA LEU A 41 5.45 -1.63 2.18
C LEU A 41 5.72 -0.54 1.13
N LEU A 42 4.93 -0.52 0.05
CA LEU A 42 5.06 0.49 -1.00
C LEU A 42 4.71 1.89 -0.48
N LEU A 43 3.62 2.02 0.27
CA LEU A 43 3.20 3.28 0.89
C LEU A 43 4.25 3.78 1.88
N GLN A 44 4.74 2.92 2.78
CA GLN A 44 5.78 3.28 3.74
C GLN A 44 7.06 3.80 3.05
N ASN A 45 7.46 3.16 1.93
CA ASN A 45 8.62 3.61 1.18
C ASN A 45 8.40 5.02 0.59
N TYR A 46 7.23 5.26 0.01
CA TYR A 46 6.85 6.58 -0.51
C TYR A 46 6.83 7.63 0.60
N GLU A 47 6.17 7.35 1.71
CA GLU A 47 6.07 8.26 2.86
C GLU A 47 7.45 8.57 3.46
N SER A 48 8.35 7.59 3.54
CA SER A 48 9.71 7.83 4.04
C SER A 48 10.51 8.84 3.20
N ILE A 49 10.17 8.98 1.91
CA ILE A 49 10.85 9.89 0.98
C ILE A 49 10.14 11.25 0.95
N HIS A 50 8.81 11.24 0.91
CA HIS A 50 7.97 12.43 0.69
C HIS A 50 7.50 13.10 1.98
N TYR A 51 7.30 12.34 3.05
CA TYR A 51 6.79 12.78 4.35
C TYR A 51 7.70 12.34 5.52
N PRO A 52 9.00 12.70 5.52
CA PRO A 52 9.90 12.32 6.60
C PRO A 52 9.45 12.93 7.93
N ILE A 53 9.30 12.09 8.95
CA ILE A 53 9.00 12.56 10.32
C ILE A 53 10.27 13.23 10.87
N ALA A 54 10.17 14.54 11.11
CA ALA A 54 11.24 15.39 11.64
C ALA A 54 11.41 15.28 13.17
#